data_AF-A0A1F7FAL8-F1
#
_entry.id   AF-A0A1F7FAL8-F1
#
_cell.length_a   1.000
_cell.length_b   1.000
_cell.length_c   1.000
_cell.angle_alpha   90.00
_cell.angle_beta   90.00
_cell.angle_gamma   90.00
#
_symmetry.space_group_name_H-M   'P 1'
#
loop_
_entity.id
_entity.type
_entity.pdbx_description
1 polymer ?
#
loop_
_entity_poly.entity_id
_entity_poly.type
_entity_poly.pdbx_seq_one_letter_code
_entity_poly.pdbx_strand_id
1 'polypeptide(L)'
;MIGGQFYNSDRRTSNYLGGSWYPVSAGIFRFGLFAGLFDGYPKMQNGGGFAALVPVISGEYGRFGANLIIVPTIENRLYGGLSLQLKLKLY
;
A
#
# COMPACT_ATOMS: atom_id res chain seq x y z
N MET A 1 9.61 0.00 8.60
CA MET A 1 9.03 -1.03 7.71
C MET A 1 7.54 -1.08 7.95
N ILE A 2 6.76 -1.27 6.89
CA ILE A 2 5.30 -1.38 6.93
C ILE A 2 4.96 -2.69 6.22
N GLY A 3 4.22 -3.55 6.91
CA GLY A 3 3.69 -4.78 6.34
C GLY A 3 2.22 -4.89 6.69
N GLY A 4 1.43 -5.48 5.81
CA GLY A 4 0.00 -5.61 6.00
C GLY A 4 -0.64 -6.52 4.98
N GLN A 5 -1.94 -6.76 5.17
CA GLN A 5 -2.76 -7.51 4.23
C GLN A 5 -3.83 -6.58 3.70
N PHE A 6 -4.14 -6.68 2.40
CA PHE A 6 -5.30 -6.03 1.81
C PHE A 6 -6.14 -7.04 1.07
N TYR A 7 -7.44 -6.79 1.05
CA TYR A 7 -8.37 -7.58 0.27
C TYR A 7 -8.41 -7.01 -1.15
N ASN A 8 -8.00 -7.80 -2.13
CA ASN A 8 -7.92 -7.35 -3.51
C ASN A 8 -9.25 -7.53 -4.26
N SER A 9 -9.35 -6.93 -5.45
CA SER A 9 -10.55 -7.00 -6.31
C SER A 9 -10.89 -8.41 -6.80
N ASP A 10 -9.93 -9.34 -6.73
CA ASP A 10 -10.12 -10.77 -7.03
C ASP A 10 -10.67 -11.56 -5.83
N ARG A 11 -11.14 -10.87 -4.78
CA ARG A 11 -11.66 -11.47 -3.53
C ARG A 11 -10.62 -12.31 -2.78
N ARG A 12 -9.34 -12.00 -2.96
CA ARG A 12 -8.23 -12.68 -2.27
C ARG A 12 -7.46 -11.73 -1.36
N THR A 13 -7.04 -12.29 -0.24
CA THR A 13 -6.12 -11.60 0.67
C THR A 13 -4.74 -11.58 0.06
N SER A 14 -4.17 -10.38 -0.09
CA SER A 14 -2.84 -10.13 -0.63
C SER A 14 -1.97 -9.49 0.45
N ASN A 15 -0.76 -9.98 0.63
CA ASN A 15 0.22 -9.44 1.56
C ASN A 15 1.11 -8.42 0.88
N TYR A 16 1.60 -7.47 1.66
CA TYR A 16 2.67 -6.58 1.24
C TYR A 16 3.67 -6.32 2.35
N LEU A 17 4.91 -6.10 1.97
CA LEU A 17 6.00 -5.76 2.87
C LEU A 17 6.92 -4.73 2.21
N GLY A 18 7.22 -3.63 2.90
CA GLY A 18 8.08 -2.62 2.34
C GLY A 18 8.34 -1.41 3.23
N GLY A 19 8.71 -0.31 2.60
CA GLY A 19 8.99 0.97 3.24
C GLY A 19 8.36 2.11 2.46
N SER A 20 7.90 3.13 3.19
CA SER A 20 7.45 4.39 2.61
C SER A 20 8.51 5.47 2.75
N TRP A 21 8.67 6.28 1.72
CA TRP A 21 9.45 7.51 1.74
C TRP A 21 8.54 8.68 1.39
N TYR A 22 8.52 9.72 2.26
CA TYR A 22 7.62 10.87 2.15
C TYR A 22 8.44 12.16 1.92
N PRO A 23 8.70 12.55 0.66
CA PRO A 23 9.43 13.78 0.34
C PRO A 23 8.59 15.05 0.58
N VAL A 24 7.26 14.96 0.54
CA VAL A 24 6.37 16.12 0.67
C VAL A 24 5.47 15.93 1.89
N SER A 25 5.37 16.97 2.72
CA SER A 25 4.45 17.00 3.87
C SER A 25 3.66 18.31 3.85
N ALA A 26 2.36 18.23 4.10
CA ALA A 26 1.43 19.35 4.14
C ALA A 26 0.44 19.16 5.31
N GLY A 27 0.72 19.85 6.41
CA GLY A 27 -0.08 19.73 7.64
C GLY A 27 -0.06 18.30 8.19
N ILE A 28 -1.25 17.70 8.33
CA ILE A 28 -1.42 16.32 8.80
C ILE A 28 -1.11 15.27 7.74
N PHE A 29 -0.94 15.68 6.48
CA PHE A 29 -0.75 14.79 5.34
C PHE A 29 0.71 14.71 4.91
N ARG A 30 1.15 13.52 4.51
CA ARG A 30 2.47 13.22 3.97
C ARG A 30 2.28 12.45 2.68
N PHE A 31 2.89 12.92 1.61
CA PHE A 31 2.77 12.35 0.27
C PHE A 31 4.11 11.75 -0.12
N GLY A 32 4.05 10.56 -0.70
CA GLY A 32 5.28 9.87 -1.05
C GLY A 32 5.07 8.59 -1.83
N LEU A 33 6.10 7.77 -1.78
CA LEU A 33 6.17 6.50 -2.49
C LEU A 33 6.38 5.37 -1.49
N PHE A 34 5.65 4.28 -1.69
CA PHE A 34 5.86 3.02 -1.01
C PHE A 34 6.55 2.06 -1.97
N ALA A 35 7.74 1.61 -1.58
CA ALA A 35 8.46 0.56 -2.26
C ALA A 35 8.25 -0.72 -1.45
N GLY A 36 7.66 -1.74 -2.06
CA GLY A 36 7.40 -2.99 -1.37
C GLY A 36 7.23 -4.17 -2.31
N LEU A 37 7.33 -5.34 -1.70
CA LEU A 37 6.95 -6.61 -2.29
C LEU A 37 5.47 -6.82 -2.02
N PHE A 38 4.72 -7.22 -3.04
CA PHE A 38 3.30 -7.51 -3.02
C PHE A 38 3.07 -8.94 -3.50
N ASP A 39 2.19 -9.71 -2.88
CA ASP A 39 1.77 -11.03 -3.36
C ASP A 39 0.28 -11.06 -3.72
N GLY A 40 -0.26 -12.23 -4.09
CA GLY A 40 -1.71 -12.43 -4.13
C GLY A 40 -2.39 -12.11 -5.46
N TYR A 41 -1.67 -11.55 -6.43
CA TYR A 41 -2.16 -11.32 -7.79
C TYR A 41 -1.95 -12.57 -8.68
N PRO A 42 -3.01 -13.34 -9.01
CA PRO A 42 -2.87 -14.58 -9.78
C PRO A 42 -2.32 -14.38 -11.19
N LYS A 43 -2.50 -13.18 -11.76
CA LYS A 43 -2.04 -12.81 -13.11
C LYS A 43 -0.59 -12.31 -13.17
N MET A 44 0.07 -12.08 -12.03
CA MET A 44 1.51 -11.78 -11.98
C MET A 44 2.27 -12.98 -11.41
N GLN A 45 3.26 -13.47 -12.15
CA GLN A 45 4.17 -14.56 -11.75
C GLN A 45 3.49 -15.83 -11.20
N ASN A 46 2.38 -16.31 -11.81
CA ASN A 46 1.64 -17.48 -11.30
C ASN A 46 1.16 -17.35 -9.84
N GLY A 47 0.98 -16.12 -9.32
CA GLY A 47 0.65 -15.86 -7.91
C GLY A 47 1.87 -15.60 -7.02
N GLY A 48 3.07 -15.49 -7.59
CA GLY A 48 4.30 -15.11 -6.88
C GLY A 48 4.34 -13.63 -6.48
N GLY A 49 5.23 -13.30 -5.54
CA GLY A 49 5.44 -11.92 -5.09
C GLY A 49 6.16 -11.07 -6.14
N PHE A 50 5.76 -9.81 -6.30
CA PHE A 50 6.42 -8.83 -7.17
C PHE A 50 6.78 -7.55 -6.39
N ALA A 51 7.87 -6.90 -6.80
CA ALA A 51 8.22 -5.59 -6.29
C ALA A 51 7.47 -4.50 -7.05
N ALA A 52 6.90 -3.53 -6.34
CA ALA A 52 6.32 -2.34 -6.94
C ALA A 52 6.66 -1.08 -6.15
N LEU A 53 6.73 0.02 -6.90
CA LEU A 53 6.82 1.37 -6.37
C LEU A 53 5.49 2.05 -6.65
N VAL A 54 4.77 2.38 -5.58
CA VAL A 54 3.39 2.89 -5.68
C VAL A 54 3.22 4.17 -4.87
N PRO A 55 2.35 5.10 -5.30
CA PRO A 55 2.02 6.27 -4.50
C PRO A 55 1.39 5.89 -3.15
N VAL A 56 1.82 6.60 -2.10
CA VAL A 56 1.25 6.48 -0.75
C VAL A 56 0.98 7.86 -0.16
N ILE A 57 -0.17 7.98 0.49
CA ILE A 57 -0.58 9.16 1.24
C ILE A 57 -0.74 8.73 2.69
N SER A 58 -0.08 9.41 3.61
CA SER A 58 -0.22 9.18 5.05
C SER A 58 -0.85 10.39 5.71
N GLY A 59 -1.89 10.19 6.50
CA GLY A 59 -2.50 11.22 7.33
C GLY A 59 -2.34 10.83 8.80
N GLU A 60 -1.78 11.70 9.64
CA GLU A 60 -1.65 11.45 11.07
C GLU A 60 -2.21 12.62 11.88
N TYR A 61 -3.15 12.33 12.79
CA TYR A 61 -3.77 13.31 13.67
C TYR A 61 -3.89 12.76 15.10
N GLY A 62 -3.08 13.32 16.01
CA GLY A 62 -3.03 12.88 17.40
C GLY A 62 -2.59 11.42 17.53
N ARG A 63 -3.52 10.55 17.96
CA ARG A 63 -3.29 9.10 18.10
C ARG A 63 -3.74 8.27 16.90
N PHE A 64 -4.47 8.87 15.97
CA PHE A 64 -5.00 8.18 14.81
C PHE A 64 -4.16 8.51 13.58
N GLY A 65 -3.92 7.51 12.75
CA GLY A 65 -3.32 7.72 11.44
C GLY A 65 -3.91 6.77 10.42
N ALA A 66 -3.71 7.08 9.16
CA ALA A 66 -4.06 6.20 8.06
C ALA A 66 -3.01 6.32 6.96
N ASN A 67 -2.70 5.21 6.29
CA ASN A 67 -2.00 5.20 5.03
C ASN A 67 -2.96 4.75 3.94
N LEU A 68 -3.03 5.51 2.85
CA LEU A 68 -3.69 5.14 1.63
C LEU A 68 -2.62 4.82 0.58
N ILE A 69 -2.53 3.56 0.18
CA ILE A 69 -1.61 3.07 -0.83
C ILE A 69 -2.41 2.82 -2.10
N ILE A 70 -1.98 3.44 -3.20
CA ILE A 70 -2.66 3.37 -4.49
C ILE A 70 -1.87 2.46 -5.40
N VAL A 71 -2.34 1.23 -5.62
CA VAL A 71 -1.71 0.29 -6.56
C VAL A 71 -2.27 0.59 -7.96
N PRO A 72 -1.46 1.15 -8.88
CA PRO A 72 -1.94 1.48 -10.21
C PRO A 72 -2.29 0.23 -11.00
N THR A 73 -3.38 0.31 -11.78
CA THR A 73 -3.74 -0.72 -12.76
C THR A 73 -2.68 -0.74 -13.85
N ILE A 74 -2.02 -1.89 -14.06
CA ILE A 74 -1.16 -2.09 -15.23
C ILE A 74 -1.99 -2.86 -16.25
N GLU A 75 -2.26 -2.23 -17.38
CA GLU A 75 -3.01 -2.81 -18.49
C GLU A 75 -2.45 -4.21 -18.84
N ASN A 76 -3.33 -5.18 -19.02
CA ASN A 76 -3.04 -6.59 -19.31
C ASN A 76 -2.34 -7.42 -18.21
N ARG A 77 -2.00 -6.88 -17.02
CA ARG A 77 -1.32 -7.69 -15.96
C ARG A 77 -1.78 -7.46 -14.53
N LEU A 78 -2.34 -6.29 -14.18
CA LEU A 78 -2.65 -5.92 -12.78
C LEU A 78 -3.94 -5.11 -12.71
N TYR A 79 -4.97 -5.64 -12.04
CA TYR A 79 -6.12 -4.83 -11.63
C TYR A 79 -5.69 -3.91 -10.49
N GLY A 80 -5.82 -2.60 -10.67
CA GLY A 80 -5.47 -1.63 -9.64
C GLY A 80 -6.27 -1.86 -8.36
N GLY A 81 -5.64 -1.52 -7.24
CA GLY A 81 -6.19 -1.73 -5.90
C GLY A 81 -5.93 -0.52 -5.02
N LEU A 82 -6.86 -0.26 -4.12
CA LEU A 82 -6.68 0.73 -3.05
C LEU A 82 -6.50 -0.04 -1.75
N SER A 83 -5.40 0.22 -1.05
CA SER A 83 -5.14 -0.35 0.26
C SER A 83 -5.19 0.77 1.31
N LEU A 84 -6.09 0.61 2.28
CA LEU A 84 -6.21 1.50 3.42
C LEU A 84 -5.66 0.79 4.66
N GLN A 85 -4.62 1.35 5.25
CA GLN A 85 -4.05 0.88 6.50
C GLN A 85 -4.34 1.89 7.61
N LEU A 86 -5.08 1.47 8.62
CA LEU A 86 -5.33 2.29 9.81
C LEU A 86 -4.19 2.11 10.83
N LYS A 87 -3.78 3.22 11.45
CA LYS A 87 -2.77 3.28 12.50
C LYS A 87 -3.41 3.82 13.77
N LEU A 88 -3.11 3.19 14.90
CA LEU A 88 -3.46 3.68 16.22
C LEU A 88 -2.18 3.72 17.07
N LYS A 89 -1.82 4.92 17.53
CA LYS A 89 -0.72 5.12 18.47
C LYS A 89 -1.23 4.87 19.89
N LEU A 90 -0.74 3.79 20.51
CA LEU A 90 -1.20 3.30 21.81
C LEU A 90 -0.52 4.01 23.01
N TYR A 91 0.64 4.64 22.79
CA TYR A 91 1.42 5.34 23.81
C TYR A 91 2.09 6.59 23.22
#